data_AF-A0AAN8XLG8-F1
#
_entry.id   AF-A0AAN8XLG8-F1
#
_cell.length_a   1.000
_cell.length_b   1.000
_cell.length_c   1.000
_cell.angle_alpha   90.00
_cell.angle_beta   90.00
_cell.angle_gamma   90.00
#
_symmetry.space_group_name_H-M   'P 1'
#
loop_
_entity.id
_entity.type
_entity.pdbx_description
1 polymer ?
#
loop_
_entity_poly.entity_id
_entity_poly.type
_entity_poly.pdbx_seq_one_letter_code
_entity_poly.pdbx_strand_id
1 'polypeptide(L)'
;VEMYISGDDAALTKLEGTAGRRGLCGTLFVMKIVGAMAEAGATLEEALSTCRRIGDALGTIGIAASGCTLPGAHAPLFSVPGGKLELGLGVHGESGVEVIKAGTAKEVVERLLNHLTKQDSTTRLDLRQGDNVAVIVSNLGSVSQLEMSVLTREIVIQLKTRGVTPVRIYQGPLMTSLDMKGFHVSVLRLLDPRWISLLDQPTSAPAWPKLCMPRSHPDTPLIPIPASLNLAHKYMNSSYILKTEEAAEFKACLEAIIKLVPKNEEMLNSLDTGCGDGDCGSTLIAGIAAMSKELPNLPFTQPSRVLGAVGEIASGCMGGTSGGLYSILVTSAANILMSAASSHHQAWSAAFKAGVQAVSKYGGASKGDRTMLDALVPAMESLDSFKDSGDLEAILKTMAVAADDGAKKTSQMKARAGRASYVRAENVTDEDAGARAVACVFRAMANYKQYLPTA
;
A
#
# COMPACT_ATOMS: atom_id res chain seq x y z
N VAL A 1 26.34 24.78 42.37
CA VAL A 1 25.84 23.57 41.68
C VAL A 1 24.47 23.28 42.25
N GLU A 2 23.49 23.00 41.41
CA GLU A 2 22.11 22.72 41.81
C GLU A 2 21.65 21.39 41.21
N MET A 3 20.69 20.73 41.85
CA MET A 3 20.18 19.43 41.43
C MET A 3 18.67 19.49 41.21
N TYR A 4 18.23 18.95 40.07
CA TYR A 4 16.84 18.66 39.78
C TYR A 4 16.67 17.16 39.59
N ILE A 5 15.71 16.57 40.31
CA ILE A 5 15.35 15.15 40.20
C ILE A 5 14.07 15.08 39.38
N SER A 6 14.14 14.45 38.21
CA SER A 6 12.97 14.27 37.34
C SER A 6 12.09 13.13 37.87
N GLY A 7 10.81 13.40 37.98
CA GLY A 7 9.80 12.45 38.41
C GLY A 7 8.52 12.70 37.65
N ASP A 8 8.48 12.30 36.39
CA ASP A 8 7.36 12.54 35.47
C ASP A 8 6.39 11.37 35.36
N ASP A 9 6.70 10.20 35.91
CA ASP A 9 5.79 9.05 35.88
C ASP A 9 4.47 9.31 36.63
N ALA A 10 3.36 9.17 35.92
CA ALA A 10 2.00 9.34 36.41
C ALA A 10 1.25 8.01 36.60
N ALA A 11 1.93 6.86 36.44
CA ALA A 11 1.33 5.55 36.64
C ALA A 11 0.96 5.29 38.12
N LEU A 12 1.85 5.64 39.05
CA LEU A 12 1.70 5.37 40.48
C LEU A 12 0.66 6.31 41.10
N THR A 13 -0.53 5.82 41.43
CA THR A 13 -1.65 6.69 41.88
C THR A 13 -1.48 7.24 43.30
N LYS A 14 -0.64 6.60 44.11
CA LYS A 14 -0.22 7.05 45.43
C LYS A 14 1.28 6.85 45.57
N LEU A 15 1.95 7.79 46.22
CA LEU A 15 3.37 7.67 46.55
C LEU A 15 3.49 7.03 47.93
N GLU A 16 4.06 5.83 47.98
CA GLU A 16 4.41 5.15 49.23
C GLU A 16 5.92 5.20 49.41
N GLY A 17 6.38 5.60 50.59
CA GLY A 17 7.81 5.74 50.91
C GLY A 17 8.45 7.02 50.35
N THR A 18 9.79 7.04 50.33
CA THR A 18 10.60 8.23 50.01
C THR A 18 11.10 8.29 48.56
N ALA A 19 10.86 7.25 47.76
CA ALA A 19 11.41 7.11 46.41
C ALA A 19 10.80 8.08 45.38
N GLY A 20 9.57 8.57 45.61
CA GLY A 20 8.90 9.51 44.70
C GLY A 20 8.45 8.87 43.37
N ARG A 21 8.30 9.70 42.33
CA ARG A 21 7.91 9.30 40.98
C ARG A 21 9.14 8.84 40.19
N ARG A 22 8.98 7.85 39.30
CA ARG A 22 10.05 7.46 38.35
C ARG A 22 10.32 8.58 37.35
N GLY A 23 11.59 8.75 36.96
CA GLY A 23 11.99 9.59 35.83
C GLY A 23 11.91 8.80 34.53
N LEU A 24 11.06 9.20 33.61
CA LEU A 24 10.79 8.56 32.32
C LEU A 24 11.04 9.56 31.18
N CYS A 25 10.47 9.27 30.00
CA CYS A 25 10.75 9.97 28.76
C CYS A 25 10.44 11.48 28.80
N GLY A 26 9.54 11.93 29.68
CA GLY A 26 9.19 13.34 29.82
C GLY A 26 10.37 14.22 30.25
N THR A 27 11.38 13.63 30.89
CA THR A 27 12.66 14.28 31.22
C THR A 27 13.32 14.94 30.01
N LEU A 28 13.09 14.41 28.80
CA LEU A 28 13.61 14.99 27.56
C LEU A 28 13.09 16.41 27.30
N PHE A 29 11.89 16.77 27.76
CA PHE A 29 11.40 18.16 27.70
C PHE A 29 12.24 19.09 28.57
N VAL A 30 12.60 18.65 29.78
CA VAL A 30 13.46 19.42 30.69
C VAL A 30 14.81 19.65 30.03
N MET A 31 15.45 18.59 29.52
CA MET A 31 16.75 18.68 28.84
C MET A 31 16.70 19.65 27.65
N LYS A 32 15.66 19.59 26.81
CA LYS A 32 15.55 20.45 25.63
C LYS A 32 15.31 21.92 25.99
N ILE A 33 14.32 22.18 26.84
CA ILE A 33 13.89 23.55 27.15
C ILE A 33 14.99 24.24 27.96
N VAL A 34 15.50 23.59 29.00
CA VAL A 34 16.51 24.18 29.88
C VAL A 34 17.87 24.24 29.20
N GLY A 35 18.22 23.27 28.35
CA GLY A 35 19.41 23.34 27.50
C GLY A 35 19.38 24.54 26.55
N ALA A 36 18.23 24.80 25.91
CA ALA A 36 18.05 25.98 25.07
C ALA A 36 18.09 27.30 25.87
N MET A 37 17.60 27.31 27.12
CA MET A 37 17.71 28.48 28.00
C MET A 37 19.16 28.75 28.42
N ALA A 38 19.91 27.70 28.77
CA ALA A 38 21.30 27.82 29.15
C ALA A 38 22.15 28.36 27.99
N GLU A 39 21.94 27.86 26.77
CA GLU A 39 22.56 28.39 25.55
C GLU A 39 22.23 29.87 25.31
N ALA A 40 21.01 30.29 25.68
CA ALA A 40 20.56 31.68 25.59
C ALA A 40 21.05 32.58 26.76
N GLY A 41 21.89 32.05 27.66
CA GLY A 41 22.49 32.81 28.76
C GLY A 41 21.64 32.93 30.03
N ALA A 42 20.63 32.07 30.21
CA ALA A 42 19.85 32.04 31.45
C ALA A 42 20.71 31.70 32.67
N THR A 43 20.36 32.28 33.82
CA THR A 43 21.03 32.01 35.09
C THR A 43 20.69 30.61 35.62
N LEU A 44 21.54 30.09 36.52
CA LEU A 44 21.30 28.80 37.17
C LEU A 44 19.97 28.76 37.95
N GLU A 45 19.59 29.88 38.56
CA GLU A 45 18.33 30.01 39.30
C GLU A 45 17.11 29.93 38.36
N GLU A 46 17.15 30.64 37.22
CA GLU A 46 16.10 30.58 36.20
C GLU A 46 15.96 29.18 35.59
N ALA A 47 17.08 28.52 35.33
CA ALA A 47 17.12 27.15 34.84
C ALA A 47 16.47 26.18 35.85
N LEU A 48 16.87 26.24 37.12
CA LEU A 48 16.34 25.37 38.18
C LEU A 48 14.85 25.62 38.43
N SER A 49 14.43 26.89 38.47
CA SER A 49 13.02 27.28 38.59
C SER A 49 12.20 26.72 37.42
N THR A 50 12.74 26.77 36.21
CA THR A 50 12.07 26.23 35.01
C THR A 50 11.98 24.70 35.05
N CYS A 51 13.02 23.99 35.51
CA CYS A 51 12.95 22.54 35.71
C CYS A 51 11.76 22.14 36.60
N ARG A 52 11.60 22.82 37.75
CA ARG A 52 10.50 22.57 38.69
C ARG A 52 9.15 22.81 38.04
N ARG A 53 8.98 23.96 37.36
CA ARG A 53 7.75 24.30 36.64
C ARG A 53 7.38 23.31 35.54
N ILE A 54 8.37 22.78 34.81
CA ILE A 54 8.15 21.73 33.80
C ILE A 54 7.70 20.45 34.51
N GLY A 55 8.37 20.04 35.58
CA GLY A 55 8.03 18.84 36.36
C GLY A 55 6.60 18.85 36.90
N ASP A 56 6.14 20.00 37.42
CA ASP A 56 4.77 20.17 37.93
C ASP A 56 3.70 20.12 36.81
N ALA A 57 4.11 20.38 35.57
CA ALA A 57 3.24 20.45 34.39
C ALA A 57 3.35 19.22 33.48
N LEU A 58 4.07 18.18 33.91
CA LEU A 58 4.45 17.03 33.10
C LEU A 58 3.95 15.71 33.71
N GLY A 59 3.37 14.89 32.84
CA GLY A 59 3.02 13.51 33.16
C GLY A 59 3.43 12.56 32.03
N THR A 60 4.00 11.42 32.40
CA THR A 60 4.37 10.33 31.51
C THR A 60 3.69 9.05 31.97
N ILE A 61 3.19 8.26 31.02
CA ILE A 61 2.68 6.93 31.31
C ILE A 61 3.09 5.96 30.20
N GLY A 62 3.47 4.75 30.61
CA GLY A 62 3.91 3.69 29.71
C GLY A 62 2.92 2.56 29.56
N ILE A 63 3.05 1.79 28.49
CA ILE A 63 2.37 0.50 28.32
C ILE A 63 3.23 -0.43 27.47
N ALA A 64 3.23 -1.73 27.76
CA ALA A 64 3.96 -2.72 26.96
C ALA A 64 3.23 -4.07 26.87
N ALA A 65 3.55 -4.80 25.81
CA ALA A 65 3.14 -6.19 25.56
C ALA A 65 4.18 -7.21 26.03
N SER A 66 5.41 -6.78 26.35
CA SER A 66 6.47 -7.61 26.91
C SER A 66 7.53 -6.74 27.57
N GLY A 67 8.27 -7.31 28.52
CA GLY A 67 9.50 -6.71 29.02
C GLY A 67 10.63 -6.76 27.98
N CYS A 68 11.76 -6.13 28.33
CA CYS A 68 12.98 -6.26 27.56
C CYS A 68 13.78 -7.52 27.91
N THR A 69 14.62 -7.96 26.98
CA THR A 69 15.60 -9.02 27.15
C THR A 69 16.99 -8.41 27.32
N LEU A 70 17.64 -8.72 28.45
CA LEU A 70 19.01 -8.28 28.71
C LEU A 70 19.99 -8.99 27.75
N PRO A 71 21.09 -8.33 27.34
CA PRO A 71 22.13 -8.98 26.54
C PRO A 71 22.64 -10.27 27.20
N GLY A 72 22.56 -11.38 26.47
CA GLY A 72 22.94 -12.71 26.96
C GLY A 72 21.84 -13.48 27.71
N ALA A 73 20.68 -12.87 27.97
CA ALA A 73 19.54 -13.57 28.54
C ALA A 73 18.76 -14.35 27.47
N HIS A 74 18.12 -15.45 27.87
CA HIS A 74 17.30 -16.29 26.99
C HIS A 74 15.81 -15.92 26.99
N ALA A 75 15.39 -15.02 27.89
CA ALA A 75 14.00 -14.60 28.06
C ALA A 75 13.91 -13.14 28.54
N PRO A 76 12.76 -12.47 28.34
CA PRO A 76 12.51 -11.13 28.89
C PRO A 76 12.54 -11.09 30.43
N LEU A 77 12.82 -9.90 30.99
CA LEU A 77 12.79 -9.64 32.44
C LEU A 77 11.43 -9.96 33.07
N PHE A 78 10.35 -9.76 32.32
CA PHE A 78 9.00 -10.17 32.66
C PHE A 78 8.19 -10.41 31.39
N SER A 79 7.14 -11.22 31.48
CA SER A 79 6.24 -11.52 30.39
C SER A 79 4.82 -11.02 30.69
N VAL A 80 4.17 -10.47 29.67
CA VAL A 80 2.74 -10.16 29.72
C VAL A 80 2.00 -11.29 29.01
N PRO A 81 0.92 -11.86 29.59
CA PRO A 81 0.16 -12.92 28.94
C PRO A 81 -0.35 -12.49 27.56
N GLY A 82 -0.42 -13.44 26.63
CA GLY A 82 -0.93 -13.19 25.27
C GLY A 82 -2.31 -12.52 25.29
N GLY A 83 -2.50 -11.51 24.45
CA GLY A 83 -3.74 -10.72 24.39
C GLY A 83 -3.92 -9.73 25.55
N LYS A 84 -2.86 -9.45 26.33
CA LYS A 84 -2.86 -8.45 27.40
C LYS A 84 -1.74 -7.43 27.19
N LEU A 85 -1.84 -6.32 27.92
CA LEU A 85 -0.86 -5.25 27.99
C LEU A 85 -0.67 -4.87 29.46
N GLU A 86 0.53 -4.47 29.85
CA GLU A 86 0.82 -4.00 31.20
C GLU A 86 1.01 -2.48 31.19
N LEU A 87 0.14 -1.80 31.92
CA LEU A 87 0.05 -0.35 32.03
C LEU A 87 0.96 0.16 33.14
N GLY A 88 1.64 1.27 32.90
CA GLY A 88 2.44 1.98 33.90
C GLY A 88 3.82 1.38 34.14
N LEU A 89 4.42 0.74 33.14
CA LEU A 89 5.76 0.18 33.22
C LEU A 89 6.85 1.26 33.19
N GLY A 90 7.94 1.00 33.89
CA GLY A 90 9.16 1.81 33.84
C GLY A 90 10.05 1.49 32.63
N VAL A 91 11.29 1.99 32.65
CA VAL A 91 12.29 1.75 31.59
C VAL A 91 13.28 0.64 31.92
N HIS A 92 13.26 0.06 33.12
CA HIS A 92 14.15 -1.05 33.50
C HIS A 92 13.40 -2.35 33.72
N GLY A 93 12.16 -2.42 33.24
CA GLY A 93 11.29 -3.59 33.37
C GLY A 93 10.67 -3.75 34.75
N GLU A 94 10.55 -2.65 35.50
CA GLU A 94 9.76 -2.60 36.72
C GLU A 94 8.28 -2.83 36.40
N SER A 95 7.61 -3.63 37.23
CA SER A 95 6.18 -3.94 37.06
C SER A 95 5.33 -2.69 36.95
N GLY A 96 4.29 -2.82 36.14
CA GLY A 96 3.26 -1.82 35.97
C GLY A 96 2.28 -1.78 37.14
N VAL A 97 1.24 -0.97 36.98
CA VAL A 97 0.18 -0.79 37.97
C VAL A 97 -1.05 -1.64 37.66
N GLU A 98 -1.21 -2.09 36.41
CA GLU A 98 -2.37 -2.86 35.97
C GLU A 98 -2.05 -3.68 34.72
N VAL A 99 -2.57 -4.92 34.66
CA VAL A 99 -2.57 -5.71 33.43
C VAL A 99 -3.96 -5.64 32.80
N ILE A 100 -4.04 -5.01 31.64
CA ILE A 100 -5.29 -4.79 30.90
C ILE A 100 -5.40 -5.74 29.70
N LYS A 101 -6.62 -5.99 29.23
CA LYS A 101 -6.84 -6.69 27.96
C LYS A 101 -6.33 -5.81 26.81
N ALA A 102 -5.59 -6.41 25.87
CA ALA A 102 -5.22 -5.73 24.64
C ALA A 102 -6.50 -5.42 23.82
N GLY A 103 -6.45 -4.35 23.04
CA GLY A 103 -7.57 -3.91 22.22
C GLY A 103 -7.09 -3.09 21.03
N THR A 104 -8.01 -2.35 20.43
CA THR A 104 -7.71 -1.36 19.40
C THR A 104 -6.83 -0.24 19.95
N ALA A 105 -6.10 0.45 19.07
CA ALA A 105 -5.31 1.63 19.47
C ALA A 105 -6.16 2.67 20.22
N LYS A 106 -7.42 2.85 19.80
CA LYS A 106 -8.40 3.73 20.46
C LYS A 106 -8.60 3.37 21.92
N GLU A 107 -8.91 2.10 22.20
CA GLU A 107 -9.16 1.62 23.56
C GLU A 107 -7.90 1.70 24.44
N VAL A 108 -6.74 1.39 23.87
CA VAL A 108 -5.45 1.45 24.58
C VAL A 108 -5.07 2.88 24.94
N VAL A 109 -5.17 3.80 23.98
CA VAL A 109 -4.87 5.23 24.20
C VAL A 109 -5.88 5.87 25.16
N GLU A 110 -7.15 5.48 25.07
CA GLU A 110 -8.17 5.96 26.00
C GLU A 110 -7.85 5.57 27.44
N ARG A 111 -7.45 4.32 27.67
CA ARG A 111 -7.01 3.85 29.00
C ARG A 111 -5.78 4.60 29.50
N LEU A 112 -4.77 4.78 28.65
CA LEU A 112 -3.56 5.54 28.98
C LEU A 112 -3.90 6.98 29.40
N LEU A 113 -4.66 7.72 28.58
CA LEU A 113 -5.00 9.12 28.86
C LEU A 113 -5.93 9.26 30.07
N ASN A 114 -6.88 8.34 30.26
CA ASN A 114 -7.73 8.32 31.45
C ASN A 114 -6.92 8.11 32.74
N HIS A 115 -5.94 7.22 32.71
CA HIS A 115 -5.06 6.98 33.85
C HIS A 115 -4.13 8.17 34.11
N LEU A 116 -3.56 8.75 33.06
CA LEU A 116 -2.70 9.94 33.13
C LEU A 116 -3.38 11.12 33.83
N THR A 117 -4.69 11.27 33.66
CA THR A 117 -5.49 12.38 34.22
C THR A 117 -6.44 11.94 35.34
N LYS A 118 -6.20 10.78 35.96
CA LYS A 118 -7.15 10.16 36.91
C LYS A 118 -7.31 11.02 38.17
N GLN A 119 -8.52 11.48 38.49
CA GLN A 119 -8.76 12.48 39.54
C GLN A 119 -8.38 12.04 40.97
N ASP A 120 -8.47 10.74 41.26
CA ASP A 120 -8.09 10.15 42.55
C ASP A 120 -6.58 9.87 42.67
N SER A 121 -5.79 10.14 41.62
CA SER A 121 -4.34 10.00 41.63
C SER A 121 -3.65 11.29 42.12
N THR A 122 -2.67 11.13 43.02
CA THR A 122 -1.83 12.23 43.51
C THR A 122 -0.68 12.58 42.56
N THR A 123 -0.43 11.77 41.53
CA THR A 123 0.63 11.97 40.53
C THR A 123 0.07 12.31 39.15
N ARG A 124 -1.24 12.53 39.05
CA ARG A 124 -1.93 12.84 37.81
C ARG A 124 -1.39 14.10 37.15
N LEU A 125 -1.51 14.15 35.83
CA LEU A 125 -1.43 15.41 35.09
C LEU A 125 -2.77 16.13 35.20
N ASP A 126 -2.78 17.34 35.76
CA ASP A 126 -3.96 18.22 35.81
C ASP A 126 -4.23 18.85 34.43
N LEU A 127 -4.69 18.03 33.48
CA LEU A 127 -4.96 18.45 32.11
C LEU A 127 -6.37 19.02 31.97
N ARG A 128 -6.50 20.22 31.41
CA ARG A 128 -7.76 20.98 31.34
C ARG A 128 -8.14 21.32 29.90
N GLN A 129 -9.44 21.49 29.66
CA GLN A 129 -9.93 22.00 28.38
C GLN A 129 -9.33 23.40 28.10
N GLY A 130 -8.88 23.61 26.86
CA GLY A 130 -8.19 24.83 26.44
C GLY A 130 -6.67 24.79 26.63
N ASP A 131 -6.12 23.77 27.30
CA ASP A 131 -4.67 23.65 27.46
C ASP A 131 -3.98 23.42 26.10
N ASN A 132 -2.84 24.09 25.92
CA ASN A 132 -1.88 23.78 24.88
C ASN A 132 -0.83 22.81 25.42
N VAL A 133 -0.51 21.75 24.69
CA VAL A 133 0.45 20.73 25.14
C VAL A 133 1.55 20.44 24.12
N ALA A 134 2.70 20.01 24.63
CA ALA A 134 3.70 19.29 23.85
C ALA A 134 3.66 17.81 24.23
N VAL A 135 3.77 16.92 23.23
CA VAL A 135 3.64 15.47 23.41
C VAL A 135 4.89 14.77 22.89
N ILE A 136 5.41 13.83 23.67
CA ILE A 136 6.40 12.84 23.22
C ILE A 136 5.72 11.47 23.24
N VAL A 137 5.81 10.74 22.12
CA VAL A 137 5.43 9.32 22.00
C VAL A 137 6.71 8.52 21.78
N SER A 138 7.26 7.98 22.86
CA SER A 138 8.55 7.28 22.84
C SER A 138 8.37 5.78 22.67
N ASN A 139 9.02 5.21 21.66
CA ASN A 139 9.10 3.76 21.47
C ASN A 139 10.10 3.17 22.48
N LEU A 140 9.67 2.16 23.23
CA LEU A 140 10.53 1.50 24.22
C LEU A 140 11.49 0.49 23.58
N GLY A 141 11.36 0.19 22.29
CA GLY A 141 12.32 -0.63 21.56
C GLY A 141 11.74 -1.22 20.29
N SER A 142 10.78 -2.13 20.44
CA SER A 142 10.37 -3.06 19.37
C SER A 142 8.95 -2.84 18.82
N VAL A 143 8.31 -1.71 19.12
CA VAL A 143 7.05 -1.33 18.46
C VAL A 143 7.36 -0.88 17.02
N SER A 144 6.59 -1.35 16.02
CA SER A 144 6.85 -0.98 14.62
C SER A 144 6.54 0.51 14.38
N GLN A 145 7.17 1.10 13.35
CA GLN A 145 6.90 2.50 12.98
C GLN A 145 5.44 2.73 12.54
N LEU A 146 4.80 1.71 11.94
CA LEU A 146 3.37 1.76 11.60
C LEU A 146 2.50 1.81 12.86
N GLU A 147 2.75 0.93 13.84
CA GLU A 147 2.04 0.95 15.13
C GLU A 147 2.26 2.29 15.85
N MET A 148 3.50 2.80 15.92
CA MET A 148 3.81 4.10 16.53
C MET A 148 3.04 5.25 15.85
N SER A 149 2.90 5.21 14.52
CA SER A 149 2.15 6.22 13.76
C SER A 149 0.65 6.16 14.05
N VAL A 150 0.08 4.95 14.15
CA VAL A 150 -1.33 4.74 14.52
C VAL A 150 -1.61 5.22 15.95
N LEU A 151 -0.74 4.88 16.91
CA LEU A 151 -0.84 5.31 18.30
C LEU A 151 -0.72 6.84 18.42
N THR A 152 0.25 7.45 17.72
CA THR A 152 0.43 8.90 17.71
C THR A 152 -0.79 9.61 17.15
N ARG A 153 -1.34 9.14 16.03
CA ARG A 153 -2.58 9.67 15.44
C ARG A 153 -3.73 9.63 16.46
N GLU A 154 -3.90 8.50 17.14
CA GLU A 154 -4.98 8.32 18.11
C GLU A 154 -4.82 9.23 19.33
N ILE A 155 -3.60 9.39 19.86
CA ILE A 155 -3.30 10.33 20.96
C ILE A 155 -3.70 11.75 20.56
N VAL A 156 -3.35 12.19 19.35
CA VAL A 156 -3.71 13.52 18.84
C VAL A 156 -5.23 13.71 18.74
N ILE A 157 -5.95 12.71 18.21
CA ILE A 157 -7.40 12.74 18.11
C ILE A 157 -8.03 12.86 19.50
N GLN A 158 -7.62 12.02 20.44
CA GLN A 158 -8.24 11.99 21.76
C GLN A 158 -7.91 13.23 22.60
N LEU A 159 -6.71 13.80 22.49
CA LEU A 159 -6.39 15.09 23.11
C LEU A 159 -7.30 16.21 22.57
N LYS A 160 -7.48 16.28 21.25
CA LYS A 160 -8.38 17.26 20.62
C LYS A 160 -9.83 17.07 21.05
N THR A 161 -10.32 15.83 21.13
CA THR A 161 -11.68 15.52 21.62
C THR A 161 -11.87 15.94 23.07
N ARG A 162 -10.82 15.91 23.90
CA ARG A 162 -10.82 16.46 25.27
C ARG A 162 -10.69 17.98 25.32
N GLY A 163 -10.68 18.65 24.17
CA GLY A 163 -10.51 20.10 24.06
C GLY A 163 -9.09 20.58 24.40
N VAL A 164 -8.09 19.70 24.30
CA VAL A 164 -6.67 19.99 24.50
C VAL A 164 -5.98 20.09 23.15
N THR A 165 -5.15 21.11 22.95
CA THR A 165 -4.47 21.34 21.67
C THR A 165 -3.02 20.87 21.73
N PRO A 166 -2.66 19.75 21.07
CA PRO A 166 -1.26 19.38 20.91
C PRO A 166 -0.58 20.31 19.90
N VAL A 167 0.28 21.19 20.41
CA VAL A 167 1.01 22.20 19.62
C VAL A 167 2.33 21.64 19.07
N ARG A 168 2.94 20.70 19.79
CA ARG A 168 4.18 20.01 19.38
C ARG A 168 4.04 18.52 19.64
N ILE A 169 4.42 17.70 18.66
CA ILE A 169 4.38 16.25 18.77
C ILE A 169 5.72 15.71 18.27
N TYR A 170 6.32 14.87 19.10
CA TYR A 170 7.56 14.16 18.82
C TYR A 170 7.31 12.66 18.93
N GLN A 171 7.80 11.89 17.98
CA GLN A 171 7.68 10.44 17.96
C GLN A 171 9.04 9.83 17.62
N GLY A 172 9.41 8.77 18.33
CA GLY A 172 10.60 7.99 17.97
C GLY A 172 11.10 7.10 19.11
N PRO A 173 12.16 6.32 18.89
CA PRO A 173 12.87 5.62 19.95
C PRO A 173 13.74 6.62 20.73
N LEU A 174 13.14 7.39 21.63
CA LEU A 174 13.81 8.53 22.29
C LEU A 174 14.40 8.13 23.65
N MET A 175 13.59 7.51 24.50
CA MET A 175 14.03 6.87 25.74
C MET A 175 13.53 5.42 25.71
N THR A 176 14.43 4.52 25.34
CA THR A 176 14.16 3.09 25.11
C THR A 176 14.41 2.26 26.36
N SER A 177 13.84 1.05 26.39
CA SER A 177 14.20 -0.06 27.26
C SER A 177 14.58 -1.26 26.40
N LEU A 178 15.80 -1.24 25.84
CA LEU A 178 16.30 -2.27 24.91
C LEU A 178 15.28 -2.65 23.82
N ASP A 179 14.80 -3.89 23.81
CA ASP A 179 13.83 -4.45 22.86
C ASP A 179 12.40 -4.52 23.43
N MET A 180 12.10 -3.81 24.51
CA MET A 180 10.77 -3.81 25.13
C MET A 180 9.69 -3.44 24.10
N LYS A 181 8.66 -4.28 23.98
CA LYS A 181 7.54 -4.03 23.07
C LYS A 181 6.51 -3.14 23.73
N GLY A 182 6.81 -1.85 23.82
CA GLY A 182 5.92 -0.87 24.43
C GLY A 182 6.22 0.56 24.03
N PHE A 183 5.46 1.49 24.56
CA PHE A 183 5.65 2.92 24.33
C PHE A 183 5.33 3.74 25.58
N HIS A 184 5.92 4.92 25.66
CA HIS A 184 5.60 5.96 26.63
C HIS A 184 4.88 7.11 25.94
N VAL A 185 3.94 7.72 26.65
CA VAL A 185 3.31 8.99 26.27
C VAL A 185 3.63 10.00 27.37
N SER A 186 4.39 11.03 27.01
CA SER A 186 4.68 12.17 27.88
C SER A 186 3.92 13.39 27.39
N VAL A 187 3.15 14.02 28.27
CA VAL A 187 2.36 15.22 27.97
C VAL A 187 2.82 16.35 28.88
N LEU A 188 3.33 17.42 28.27
CA LEU A 188 3.72 18.66 28.94
C LEU A 188 2.67 19.73 28.69
N ARG A 189 2.06 20.26 29.73
CA ARG A 189 1.23 21.47 29.65
C ARG A 189 2.12 22.69 29.42
N LEU A 190 1.84 23.45 28.37
CA LEU A 190 2.63 24.63 27.99
C LEU A 190 2.17 25.85 28.78
N LEU A 191 2.59 25.92 30.05
CA LEU A 191 2.25 27.02 30.97
C LEU A 191 2.98 28.34 30.65
N ASP A 192 4.06 28.28 29.89
CA ASP A 192 4.85 29.44 29.44
C ASP A 192 4.94 29.43 27.91
N PRO A 193 4.44 30.45 27.20
CA PRO A 193 4.52 30.52 25.74
C PRO A 193 5.94 30.42 25.19
N ARG A 194 6.96 30.82 25.96
CA ARG A 194 8.38 30.74 25.58
C ARG A 194 8.87 29.30 25.45
N TRP A 195 8.20 28.33 26.09
CA TRP A 195 8.61 26.93 25.96
C TRP A 195 8.45 26.42 24.52
N ILE A 196 7.49 26.95 23.75
CA ILE A 196 7.33 26.57 22.34
C ILE A 196 8.57 27.01 21.55
N SER A 197 9.02 28.25 21.71
CA SER A 197 10.22 28.72 20.99
C SER A 197 11.48 27.98 21.44
N LEU A 198 11.63 27.68 22.73
CA LEU A 198 12.75 26.89 23.26
C LEU A 198 12.75 25.44 22.75
N LEU A 199 11.58 24.84 22.58
CA LEU A 199 11.45 23.52 21.94
C LEU A 199 11.86 23.56 20.46
N ASP A 200 11.53 24.64 19.75
CA ASP A 200 11.82 24.83 18.32
C ASP A 200 13.28 25.22 18.04
N GLN A 201 14.04 25.70 19.04
CA GLN A 201 15.45 26.04 18.85
C GLN A 201 16.24 24.83 18.31
N PRO A 202 17.11 25.00 17.30
CA PRO A 202 17.97 23.93 16.83
C PRO A 202 18.90 23.44 17.95
N THR A 203 19.33 22.20 17.84
CA THR A 203 20.29 21.59 18.76
C THR A 203 21.21 20.64 17.98
N SER A 204 22.45 20.51 18.43
CA SER A 204 23.40 19.52 17.95
C SER A 204 23.23 18.14 18.60
N ALA A 205 22.26 17.99 19.51
CA ALA A 205 21.95 16.71 20.13
C ALA A 205 21.53 15.69 19.05
N PRO A 206 22.25 14.56 18.90
CA PRO A 206 22.13 13.68 17.73
C PRO A 206 20.77 12.99 17.61
N ALA A 207 20.03 12.88 18.71
CA ALA A 207 18.78 12.14 18.80
C ALA A 207 17.55 13.02 19.08
N TRP A 208 17.68 14.36 19.10
CA TRP A 208 16.49 15.21 19.25
C TRP A 208 15.61 15.10 17.99
N PRO A 209 14.35 14.62 18.11
CA PRO A 209 13.54 14.29 16.95
C PRO A 209 13.09 15.53 16.18
N LYS A 210 12.92 15.36 14.86
CA LYS A 210 12.19 16.33 14.05
C LYS A 210 10.71 16.35 14.45
N LEU A 211 10.07 17.51 14.27
CA LEU A 211 8.65 17.67 14.54
C LEU A 211 7.80 16.77 13.64
N CYS A 212 6.94 15.94 14.23
CA CYS A 212 5.97 15.13 13.48
C CYS A 212 4.87 15.99 12.85
N MET A 213 4.57 17.12 13.50
CA MET A 213 3.65 18.13 13.00
C MET A 213 4.41 19.46 12.90
N PRO A 214 4.96 19.80 11.72
CA PRO A 214 5.34 21.19 11.44
C PRO A 214 4.08 22.06 11.57
N ARG A 215 4.23 23.36 11.87
CA ARG A 215 3.13 24.34 11.75
C ARG A 215 2.63 24.32 10.29
N SER A 216 1.73 23.41 9.98
CA SER A 216 1.10 23.22 8.68
C SER A 216 -0.38 23.18 8.99
N HIS A 217 -1.12 24.11 8.39
CA HIS A 217 -2.53 24.35 8.67
C HIS A 217 -3.31 23.03 8.73
N PRO A 218 -4.06 22.76 9.82
CA PRO A 218 -5.00 21.63 9.86
C PRO A 218 -6.06 21.69 8.73
N ASP A 219 -6.12 22.81 8.02
CA ASP A 219 -7.02 23.10 6.91
C ASP A 219 -6.41 22.87 5.53
N THR A 220 -5.23 22.22 5.40
CA THR A 220 -4.79 21.81 4.06
C THR A 220 -5.76 20.71 3.60
N PRO A 221 -6.66 20.97 2.65
CA PRO A 221 -7.67 19.99 2.28
C PRO A 221 -6.93 18.76 1.75
N LEU A 222 -7.29 17.58 2.27
CA LEU A 222 -6.90 16.33 1.65
C LEU A 222 -7.34 16.42 0.19
N ILE A 223 -6.38 16.46 -0.73
CA ILE A 223 -6.68 16.41 -2.16
C ILE A 223 -7.39 15.07 -2.36
N PRO A 224 -8.69 15.06 -2.70
CA PRO A 224 -9.39 13.81 -2.92
C PRO A 224 -8.67 13.07 -4.03
N ILE A 225 -8.37 11.79 -3.82
CA ILE A 225 -7.95 10.93 -4.91
C ILE A 225 -9.09 11.00 -5.94
N PRO A 226 -8.83 11.42 -7.19
CA PRO A 226 -9.87 11.46 -8.21
C PRO A 226 -10.57 10.10 -8.27
N ALA A 227 -11.90 10.09 -8.22
CA ALA A 227 -12.70 8.88 -8.12
C ALA A 227 -12.47 7.88 -9.28
N SER A 228 -11.89 8.34 -10.39
CA SER A 228 -11.36 7.50 -11.46
C SER A 228 -10.25 8.24 -12.21
N LEU A 229 -9.12 7.57 -12.46
CA LEU A 229 -8.32 7.88 -13.64
C LEU A 229 -9.13 7.40 -14.83
N ASN A 230 -9.97 8.26 -15.40
CA ASN A 230 -10.71 7.95 -16.63
C ASN A 230 -9.72 7.89 -17.81
N LEU A 231 -9.03 6.76 -17.97
CA LEU A 231 -8.07 6.52 -19.05
C LEU A 231 -8.79 6.49 -20.42
N ALA A 232 -10.09 6.22 -20.48
CA ALA A 232 -10.94 6.29 -21.67
C ALA A 232 -10.99 7.70 -22.27
N HIS A 233 -10.89 8.75 -21.44
CA HIS A 233 -10.78 10.12 -21.93
C HIS A 233 -9.41 10.38 -22.59
N LYS A 234 -8.37 9.61 -22.25
CA LYS A 234 -7.02 9.75 -22.82
C LYS A 234 -6.96 9.39 -24.30
N TYR A 235 -7.84 8.49 -24.77
CA TYR A 235 -7.84 7.99 -26.15
C TYR A 235 -8.81 8.73 -27.08
N MET A 236 -9.32 9.92 -26.70
CA MET A 236 -10.36 10.63 -27.46
C MET A 236 -9.96 11.09 -28.87
N ASN A 237 -8.67 11.25 -29.15
CA ASN A 237 -8.18 11.78 -30.43
C ASN A 237 -7.55 10.67 -31.28
N SER A 238 -8.36 9.84 -31.92
CA SER A 238 -7.88 8.95 -32.98
C SER A 238 -7.61 9.77 -34.24
N SER A 239 -6.39 9.68 -34.80
CA SER A 239 -6.01 10.41 -36.02
C SER A 239 -6.68 9.85 -37.28
N TYR A 240 -7.22 8.63 -37.21
CA TYR A 240 -7.93 7.94 -38.30
C TYR A 240 -9.24 7.29 -37.82
N ILE A 241 -10.22 7.15 -38.72
CA ILE A 241 -11.54 6.56 -38.49
C ILE A 241 -11.73 5.38 -39.45
N LEU A 242 -12.09 4.20 -38.94
CA LEU A 242 -12.38 3.01 -39.76
C LEU A 242 -13.60 3.24 -40.67
N LYS A 243 -13.55 2.67 -41.87
CA LYS A 243 -14.73 2.56 -42.75
C LYS A 243 -15.77 1.63 -42.13
N THR A 244 -17.02 1.73 -42.58
CA THR A 244 -18.14 0.92 -42.06
C THR A 244 -17.85 -0.58 -42.10
N GLU A 245 -17.27 -1.07 -43.19
CA GLU A 245 -16.92 -2.49 -43.34
C GLU A 245 -15.84 -2.91 -42.34
N GLU A 246 -14.73 -2.16 -42.27
CA GLU A 246 -13.63 -2.42 -41.31
C GLU A 246 -14.11 -2.37 -39.85
N ALA A 247 -15.01 -1.42 -39.53
CA ALA A 247 -15.61 -1.31 -38.21
C ALA A 247 -16.53 -2.50 -37.89
N ALA A 248 -17.26 -3.02 -38.89
CA ALA A 248 -18.07 -4.22 -38.74
C ALA A 248 -17.21 -5.47 -38.53
N GLU A 249 -16.10 -5.62 -39.26
CA GLU A 249 -15.15 -6.72 -39.04
C GLU A 249 -14.49 -6.66 -37.66
N PHE A 250 -14.09 -5.46 -37.23
CA PHE A 250 -13.50 -5.27 -35.90
C PHE A 250 -14.49 -5.60 -34.79
N LYS A 251 -15.76 -5.15 -34.93
CA LYS A 251 -16.84 -5.53 -34.02
C LYS A 251 -17.08 -7.03 -34.00
N ALA A 252 -17.16 -7.66 -35.18
CA ALA A 252 -17.38 -9.10 -35.30
C ALA A 252 -16.25 -9.92 -34.65
N CYS A 253 -15.00 -9.43 -34.65
CA CYS A 253 -13.90 -10.07 -33.93
C CYS A 253 -14.14 -10.07 -32.41
N LEU A 254 -14.57 -8.94 -31.83
CA LEU A 254 -14.89 -8.86 -30.39
C LEU A 254 -16.12 -9.71 -30.05
N GLU A 255 -17.14 -9.73 -30.91
CA GLU A 255 -18.31 -10.60 -30.76
C GLU A 255 -17.93 -12.08 -30.77
N ALA A 256 -17.03 -12.48 -31.66
CA ALA A 256 -16.52 -13.84 -31.70
C ALA A 256 -15.79 -14.23 -30.40
N ILE A 257 -14.94 -13.35 -29.87
CA ILE A 257 -14.29 -13.56 -28.56
C ILE A 257 -15.34 -13.76 -27.47
N ILE A 258 -16.34 -12.87 -27.42
CA ILE A 258 -17.42 -12.90 -26.42
C ILE A 258 -18.23 -14.20 -26.48
N LYS A 259 -18.48 -14.72 -27.67
CA LYS A 259 -19.35 -15.90 -27.86
C LYS A 259 -18.61 -17.22 -27.78
N LEU A 260 -17.33 -17.26 -28.15
CA LEU A 260 -16.59 -18.52 -28.31
C LEU A 260 -15.61 -18.80 -27.17
N VAL A 261 -14.95 -17.79 -26.60
CA VAL A 261 -13.96 -18.01 -25.55
C VAL A 261 -14.57 -18.56 -24.25
N PRO A 262 -15.76 -18.10 -23.78
CA PRO A 262 -16.35 -18.63 -22.54
C PRO A 262 -16.60 -20.14 -22.52
N LYS A 263 -16.71 -20.78 -23.70
CA LYS A 263 -16.85 -22.24 -23.82
C LYS A 263 -15.61 -23.02 -23.35
N ASN A 264 -14.51 -22.33 -23.06
CA ASN A 264 -13.23 -22.92 -22.67
C ASN A 264 -12.93 -22.73 -21.17
N GLU A 265 -13.88 -22.19 -20.37
CA GLU A 265 -13.66 -21.88 -18.94
C GLU A 265 -13.04 -23.02 -18.15
N GLU A 266 -13.74 -24.15 -18.16
CA GLU A 266 -13.41 -25.33 -17.36
C GLU A 266 -12.05 -25.89 -17.76
N MET A 267 -11.78 -25.97 -19.06
CA MET A 267 -10.49 -26.40 -19.59
C MET A 267 -9.36 -25.47 -19.13
N LEU A 268 -9.55 -24.14 -19.19
CA LEU A 268 -8.53 -23.18 -18.79
C LEU A 268 -8.26 -23.21 -17.27
N ASN A 269 -9.31 -23.33 -16.46
CA ASN A 269 -9.16 -23.51 -15.01
C ASN A 269 -8.48 -24.85 -14.67
N SER A 270 -8.81 -25.91 -15.41
CA SER A 270 -8.17 -27.22 -15.23
C SER A 270 -6.68 -27.17 -15.57
N LEU A 271 -6.29 -26.48 -16.64
CA LEU A 271 -4.87 -26.32 -17.02
C LEU A 271 -4.09 -25.47 -16.00
N ASP A 272 -4.76 -24.52 -15.37
CA ASP A 272 -4.17 -23.66 -14.34
C ASP A 272 -4.11 -24.37 -12.98
N THR A 273 -4.91 -25.42 -12.78
CA THR A 273 -4.89 -26.22 -11.56
C THR A 273 -3.57 -26.99 -11.45
N GLY A 274 -2.94 -26.95 -10.28
CA GLY A 274 -1.69 -27.67 -10.00
C GLY A 274 -0.41 -26.88 -10.32
N CYS A 275 -0.47 -25.88 -11.21
CA CYS A 275 0.63 -24.95 -11.47
C CYS A 275 0.30 -23.46 -11.19
N GLY A 276 -0.96 -23.14 -10.90
CA GLY A 276 -1.48 -21.85 -10.47
C GLY A 276 -2.58 -22.02 -9.40
N ASP A 277 -3.51 -21.07 -9.31
CA ASP A 277 -4.67 -21.09 -8.42
C ASP A 277 -5.97 -21.62 -9.06
N GLY A 278 -5.92 -22.04 -10.32
CA GLY A 278 -7.03 -22.73 -10.99
C GLY A 278 -8.13 -21.78 -11.45
N ASP A 279 -7.81 -20.49 -11.65
CA ASP A 279 -8.78 -19.44 -11.94
C ASP A 279 -8.56 -18.74 -13.30
N CYS A 280 -7.57 -19.18 -14.09
CA CYS A 280 -7.24 -18.53 -15.37
C CYS A 280 -8.45 -18.37 -16.31
N GLY A 281 -9.29 -19.39 -16.43
CA GLY A 281 -10.50 -19.37 -17.26
C GLY A 281 -11.55 -18.39 -16.71
N SER A 282 -11.87 -18.50 -15.42
CA SER A 282 -12.86 -17.64 -14.77
C SER A 282 -12.41 -16.17 -14.77
N THR A 283 -11.12 -15.90 -14.58
CA THR A 283 -10.52 -14.56 -14.69
C THR A 283 -10.70 -13.96 -16.09
N LEU A 284 -10.41 -14.73 -17.16
CA LEU A 284 -10.61 -14.27 -18.52
C LEU A 284 -12.09 -14.00 -18.82
N ILE A 285 -12.97 -14.87 -18.36
CA ILE A 285 -14.41 -14.78 -18.63
C ILE A 285 -15.06 -13.63 -17.87
N ALA A 286 -14.58 -13.30 -16.66
CA ALA A 286 -15.03 -12.10 -15.96
C ALA A 286 -14.80 -10.83 -16.80
N GLY A 287 -13.61 -10.70 -17.41
CA GLY A 287 -13.30 -9.61 -18.35
C GLY A 287 -14.18 -9.64 -19.61
N ILE A 288 -14.38 -10.82 -20.21
CA ILE A 288 -15.22 -10.98 -21.40
C ILE A 288 -16.70 -10.67 -21.12
N ALA A 289 -17.21 -11.07 -19.96
CA ALA A 289 -18.59 -10.78 -19.54
C ALA A 289 -18.81 -9.28 -19.33
N ALA A 290 -17.82 -8.58 -18.75
CA ALA A 290 -17.85 -7.12 -18.64
C ALA A 290 -17.76 -6.46 -20.02
N MET A 291 -16.86 -6.93 -20.91
CA MET A 291 -16.76 -6.48 -22.30
C MET A 291 -18.07 -6.68 -23.08
N SER A 292 -18.78 -7.79 -22.85
CA SER A 292 -20.08 -8.04 -23.48
C SER A 292 -21.16 -7.04 -23.08
N LYS A 293 -21.10 -6.49 -21.85
CA LYS A 293 -22.05 -5.47 -21.39
C LYS A 293 -21.77 -4.11 -22.04
N GLU A 294 -20.50 -3.78 -22.23
CA GLU A 294 -20.08 -2.51 -22.83
C GLU A 294 -20.11 -2.51 -24.36
N LEU A 295 -20.09 -3.68 -25.00
CA LEU A 295 -20.02 -3.84 -26.45
C LEU A 295 -20.96 -2.91 -27.25
N PRO A 296 -22.25 -2.70 -26.88
CA PRO A 296 -23.15 -1.81 -27.62
C PRO A 296 -22.74 -0.33 -27.59
N ASN A 297 -21.96 0.08 -26.59
CA ASN A 297 -21.55 1.47 -26.36
C ASN A 297 -20.17 1.79 -26.97
N LEU A 298 -19.45 0.79 -27.49
CA LEU A 298 -18.08 0.97 -27.99
C LEU A 298 -18.06 1.63 -29.38
N PRO A 299 -17.22 2.66 -29.60
CA PRO A 299 -17.14 3.36 -30.88
C PRO A 299 -16.24 2.58 -31.86
N PHE A 300 -16.79 1.54 -32.51
CA PHE A 300 -16.04 0.65 -33.41
C PHE A 300 -15.36 1.32 -34.61
N THR A 301 -15.74 2.55 -34.93
CA THR A 301 -15.03 3.36 -35.93
C THR A 301 -13.71 3.95 -35.41
N GLN A 302 -13.42 3.86 -34.10
CA GLN A 302 -12.25 4.41 -33.42
C GLN A 302 -11.50 3.33 -32.62
N PRO A 303 -10.59 2.57 -33.26
CA PRO A 303 -9.90 1.42 -32.67
C PRO A 303 -9.15 1.68 -31.37
N SER A 304 -8.46 2.82 -31.28
CA SER A 304 -7.73 3.21 -30.07
C SER A 304 -8.64 3.35 -28.85
N ARG A 305 -9.88 3.83 -29.03
CA ARG A 305 -10.86 3.94 -27.95
C ARG A 305 -11.45 2.61 -27.56
N VAL A 306 -11.75 1.75 -28.52
CA VAL A 306 -12.24 0.39 -28.24
C VAL A 306 -11.18 -0.39 -27.47
N LEU A 307 -9.92 -0.42 -27.94
CA LEU A 307 -8.84 -1.09 -27.24
C LEU A 307 -8.52 -0.47 -25.88
N GLY A 308 -8.61 0.87 -25.75
CA GLY A 308 -8.49 1.55 -24.47
C GLY A 308 -9.57 1.12 -23.47
N ALA A 309 -10.83 1.06 -23.91
CA ALA A 309 -11.95 0.60 -23.08
C ALA A 309 -11.80 -0.89 -22.69
N VAL A 310 -11.40 -1.76 -23.63
CA VAL A 310 -11.08 -3.16 -23.32
C VAL A 310 -9.95 -3.26 -22.30
N GLY A 311 -8.97 -2.36 -22.36
CA GLY A 311 -7.88 -2.29 -21.38
C GLY A 311 -8.34 -1.90 -19.98
N GLU A 312 -9.28 -0.96 -19.87
CA GLU A 312 -9.90 -0.61 -18.59
C GLU A 312 -10.70 -1.78 -18.01
N ILE A 313 -11.52 -2.41 -18.85
CA ILE A 313 -12.30 -3.59 -18.48
C ILE A 313 -11.38 -4.71 -17.99
N ALA A 314 -10.29 -4.98 -18.70
CA ALA A 314 -9.31 -5.99 -18.28
C ALA A 314 -8.70 -5.63 -16.91
N SER A 315 -8.31 -4.38 -16.68
CA SER A 315 -7.70 -3.96 -15.41
C SER A 315 -8.68 -3.95 -14.22
N GLY A 316 -9.96 -3.67 -14.45
CA GLY A 316 -10.97 -3.52 -13.41
C GLY A 316 -11.80 -4.77 -13.14
N CYS A 317 -11.94 -5.66 -14.12
CA CYS A 317 -12.83 -6.81 -14.05
C CYS A 317 -12.10 -8.17 -14.14
N MET A 318 -10.82 -8.20 -14.48
CA MET A 318 -10.02 -9.42 -14.42
C MET A 318 -9.07 -9.37 -13.21
N GLY A 319 -9.05 -10.46 -12.44
CA GLY A 319 -8.17 -10.60 -11.28
C GLY A 319 -6.70 -10.82 -11.64
N GLY A 320 -5.84 -10.60 -10.64
CA GLY A 320 -4.44 -11.00 -10.66
C GLY A 320 -3.59 -10.36 -11.77
N THR A 321 -2.46 -11.00 -12.06
CA THR A 321 -1.49 -10.52 -13.06
C THR A 321 -2.07 -10.53 -14.47
N SER A 322 -2.94 -11.49 -14.80
CA SER A 322 -3.55 -11.63 -16.11
C SER A 322 -4.34 -10.38 -16.53
N GLY A 323 -5.16 -9.81 -15.64
CA GLY A 323 -5.89 -8.58 -15.93
C GLY A 323 -4.98 -7.40 -16.25
N GLY A 324 -3.89 -7.25 -15.49
CA GLY A 324 -2.85 -6.25 -15.76
C GLY A 324 -2.16 -6.45 -17.10
N LEU A 325 -1.80 -7.69 -17.46
CA LEU A 325 -1.10 -7.99 -18.71
C LEU A 325 -2.00 -7.81 -19.95
N TYR A 326 -3.26 -8.27 -19.92
CA TYR A 326 -4.21 -8.00 -21.00
C TYR A 326 -4.47 -6.50 -21.14
N SER A 327 -4.59 -5.77 -20.03
CA SER A 327 -4.70 -4.31 -20.05
C SER A 327 -3.49 -3.66 -20.72
N ILE A 328 -2.27 -4.05 -20.35
CA ILE A 328 -1.03 -3.56 -20.95
C ILE A 328 -0.98 -3.85 -22.46
N LEU A 329 -1.34 -5.06 -22.87
CA LEU A 329 -1.37 -5.50 -24.27
C LEU A 329 -2.22 -4.54 -25.13
N VAL A 330 -3.51 -4.40 -24.78
CA VAL A 330 -4.46 -3.62 -25.58
C VAL A 330 -4.28 -2.12 -25.42
N THR A 331 -3.86 -1.64 -24.25
CA THR A 331 -3.59 -0.22 -24.00
C THR A 331 -2.35 0.25 -24.77
N SER A 332 -1.33 -0.59 -24.87
CA SER A 332 -0.13 -0.26 -25.68
C SER A 332 -0.47 -0.26 -27.17
N ALA A 333 -1.30 -1.22 -27.63
CA ALA A 333 -1.82 -1.21 -28.99
C ALA A 333 -2.68 0.05 -29.27
N ALA A 334 -3.55 0.44 -28.33
CA ALA A 334 -4.36 1.64 -28.43
C ALA A 334 -3.53 2.92 -28.62
N ASN A 335 -2.40 3.05 -27.92
CA ASN A 335 -1.50 4.20 -28.05
C ASN A 335 -0.87 4.29 -29.45
N ILE A 336 -0.50 3.15 -30.05
CA ILE A 336 0.00 3.13 -31.43
C ILE A 336 -1.11 3.54 -32.40
N LEU A 337 -2.31 2.96 -32.26
CA LEU A 337 -3.44 3.28 -33.16
C LEU A 337 -3.93 4.73 -33.02
N MET A 338 -3.80 5.33 -31.84
CA MET A 338 -4.16 6.74 -31.62
C MET A 338 -3.36 7.69 -32.52
N SER A 339 -2.10 7.35 -32.78
CA SER A 339 -1.17 8.13 -33.61
C SER A 339 -1.05 7.62 -35.06
N ALA A 340 -1.80 6.58 -35.42
CA ALA A 340 -1.75 6.00 -36.75
C ALA A 340 -2.50 6.86 -37.78
N ALA A 341 -1.90 7.01 -38.97
CA ALA A 341 -2.47 7.79 -40.07
C ALA A 341 -3.45 7.03 -40.98
N SER A 342 -3.52 5.69 -40.87
CA SER A 342 -4.41 4.82 -41.66
C SER A 342 -4.75 3.51 -40.93
N SER A 343 -5.77 2.78 -41.40
CA SER A 343 -6.13 1.43 -40.95
C SER A 343 -5.33 0.31 -41.61
N HIS A 344 -4.27 0.63 -42.34
CA HIS A 344 -3.52 -0.39 -43.06
C HIS A 344 -2.99 -1.47 -42.10
N HIS A 345 -2.84 -2.70 -42.60
CA HIS A 345 -2.37 -3.84 -41.82
C HIS A 345 -1.03 -3.55 -41.09
N GLN A 346 -0.16 -2.67 -41.61
CA GLN A 346 1.07 -2.27 -40.92
C GLN A 346 0.79 -1.56 -39.58
N ALA A 347 -0.26 -0.72 -39.51
CA ALA A 347 -0.62 0.00 -38.29
C ALA A 347 -1.10 -0.97 -37.19
N TRP A 348 -1.95 -1.92 -37.55
CA TRP A 348 -2.42 -2.98 -36.64
C TRP A 348 -1.30 -3.93 -36.22
N SER A 349 -0.40 -4.28 -37.15
CA SER A 349 0.78 -5.11 -36.85
C SER A 349 1.73 -4.40 -35.89
N ALA A 350 2.00 -3.11 -36.10
CA ALA A 350 2.79 -2.29 -35.20
C ALA A 350 2.13 -2.16 -33.82
N ALA A 351 0.81 -1.99 -33.77
CA ALA A 351 0.05 -1.92 -32.52
C ALA A 351 0.12 -3.24 -31.74
N PHE A 352 -0.10 -4.37 -32.40
CA PHE A 352 0.00 -5.68 -31.76
C PHE A 352 1.42 -5.96 -31.27
N LYS A 353 2.44 -5.65 -32.10
CA LYS A 353 3.85 -5.78 -31.71
C LYS A 353 4.21 -4.94 -30.49
N ALA A 354 3.77 -3.68 -30.44
CA ALA A 354 3.98 -2.82 -29.27
C ALA A 354 3.29 -3.40 -28.02
N GLY A 355 2.09 -3.96 -28.18
CA GLY A 355 1.39 -4.68 -27.13
C GLY A 355 2.18 -5.86 -26.57
N VAL A 356 2.63 -6.77 -27.43
CA VAL A 356 3.40 -7.97 -27.02
C VAL A 356 4.74 -7.57 -26.37
N GLN A 357 5.43 -6.56 -26.91
CA GLN A 357 6.66 -6.03 -26.32
C GLN A 357 6.41 -5.42 -24.93
N ALA A 358 5.28 -4.73 -24.73
CA ALA A 358 4.92 -4.17 -23.44
C ALA A 358 4.60 -5.27 -22.42
N VAL A 359 3.87 -6.33 -22.81
CA VAL A 359 3.62 -7.50 -21.96
C VAL A 359 4.95 -8.14 -21.54
N SER A 360 5.89 -8.33 -22.46
CA SER A 360 7.21 -8.87 -22.13
C SER A 360 8.00 -7.95 -21.19
N LYS A 361 8.07 -6.65 -21.49
CA LYS A 361 8.81 -5.66 -20.69
C LYS A 361 8.30 -5.55 -19.25
N TYR A 362 6.99 -5.41 -19.07
CA TYR A 362 6.40 -5.16 -17.76
C TYR A 362 6.02 -6.45 -17.02
N GLY A 363 5.76 -7.54 -17.75
CA GLY A 363 5.57 -8.87 -17.18
C GLY A 363 6.87 -9.58 -16.79
N GLY A 364 8.01 -9.12 -17.29
CA GLY A 364 9.33 -9.68 -16.98
C GLY A 364 9.58 -11.08 -17.56
N ALA A 365 8.77 -11.49 -18.55
CA ALA A 365 8.84 -12.79 -19.18
C ALA A 365 9.16 -12.67 -20.69
N SER A 366 9.64 -13.77 -21.27
CA SER A 366 9.96 -13.93 -22.68
C SER A 366 9.33 -15.21 -23.24
N LYS A 367 9.33 -15.34 -24.57
CA LYS A 367 9.04 -16.62 -25.24
C LYS A 367 10.03 -17.69 -24.71
N GLY A 368 9.51 -18.84 -24.31
CA GLY A 368 10.22 -19.93 -23.66
C GLY A 368 10.04 -20.00 -22.15
N ASP A 369 9.44 -18.99 -21.52
CA ASP A 369 9.26 -18.94 -20.06
C ASP A 369 7.99 -19.64 -19.55
N ARG A 370 7.21 -20.25 -20.46
CA ARG A 370 5.93 -20.92 -20.21
C ARG A 370 4.87 -19.92 -19.71
N THR A 371 4.48 -19.00 -20.58
CA THR A 371 3.47 -17.96 -20.31
C THR A 371 2.63 -17.64 -21.55
N MET A 372 1.67 -16.71 -21.44
CA MET A 372 0.94 -16.17 -22.60
C MET A 372 1.81 -15.66 -23.75
N LEU A 373 3.07 -15.28 -23.49
CA LEU A 373 4.01 -14.86 -24.53
C LEU A 373 4.37 -16.00 -25.50
N ASP A 374 4.26 -17.25 -25.06
CA ASP A 374 4.50 -18.41 -25.91
C ASP A 374 3.42 -18.61 -26.97
N ALA A 375 2.25 -17.99 -26.82
CA ALA A 375 1.23 -17.90 -27.86
C ALA A 375 1.24 -16.53 -28.57
N LEU A 376 1.43 -15.43 -27.83
CA LEU A 376 1.44 -14.07 -28.38
C LEU A 376 2.60 -13.82 -29.36
N VAL A 377 3.82 -14.25 -29.00
CA VAL A 377 5.01 -13.99 -29.83
C VAL A 377 4.94 -14.76 -31.15
N PRO A 378 4.62 -16.07 -31.20
CA PRO A 378 4.42 -16.76 -32.48
C PRO A 378 3.29 -16.16 -33.33
N ALA A 379 2.17 -15.76 -32.73
CA ALA A 379 1.10 -15.07 -33.45
C ALA A 379 1.60 -13.76 -34.08
N MET A 380 2.38 -12.98 -33.33
CA MET A 380 2.97 -11.72 -33.81
C MET A 380 4.00 -11.96 -34.92
N GLU A 381 4.91 -12.92 -34.75
CA GLU A 381 5.92 -13.30 -35.76
C GLU A 381 5.27 -13.80 -37.06
N SER A 382 4.09 -14.45 -36.97
CA SER A 382 3.38 -14.94 -38.16
C SER A 382 2.94 -13.83 -39.12
N LEU A 383 2.81 -12.59 -38.64
CA LEU A 383 2.46 -11.42 -39.46
C LEU A 383 3.52 -11.10 -40.51
N ASP A 384 4.78 -11.48 -40.27
CA ASP A 384 5.87 -11.25 -41.23
C ASP A 384 5.63 -11.96 -42.58
N SER A 385 4.78 -12.99 -42.60
CA SER A 385 4.40 -13.72 -43.82
C SER A 385 3.45 -12.96 -44.75
N PHE A 386 2.77 -11.91 -44.26
CA PHE A 386 1.76 -11.17 -45.03
C PHE A 386 2.27 -9.87 -45.66
N LYS A 387 3.50 -9.43 -45.38
CA LYS A 387 4.12 -8.18 -45.89
C LYS A 387 3.11 -7.04 -46.00
N ASP A 388 2.69 -6.69 -47.23
CA ASP A 388 1.74 -5.60 -47.56
C ASP A 388 0.35 -6.09 -48.01
N SER A 389 0.12 -7.41 -48.08
CA SER A 389 -1.06 -8.01 -48.71
C SER A 389 -1.53 -9.25 -47.95
N GLY A 390 -2.74 -9.18 -47.42
CA GLY A 390 -3.45 -10.29 -46.81
C GLY A 390 -4.85 -9.83 -46.45
N ASP A 391 -5.86 -10.64 -46.76
CA ASP A 391 -7.19 -10.39 -46.19
C ASP A 391 -7.19 -10.72 -44.70
N LEU A 392 -8.12 -10.11 -43.96
CA LEU A 392 -8.19 -10.24 -42.51
C LEU A 392 -8.40 -11.70 -42.08
N GLU A 393 -9.15 -12.48 -42.85
CA GLU A 393 -9.41 -13.89 -42.56
C GLU A 393 -8.13 -14.74 -42.61
N ALA A 394 -7.32 -14.60 -43.65
CA ALA A 394 -6.06 -15.32 -43.80
C ALA A 394 -5.06 -14.96 -42.70
N ILE A 395 -4.99 -13.67 -42.35
CA ILE A 395 -4.15 -13.18 -41.24
C ILE A 395 -4.59 -13.83 -39.93
N LEU A 396 -5.87 -13.72 -39.56
CA LEU A 396 -6.37 -14.24 -38.29
C LEU A 396 -6.26 -15.76 -38.19
N LYS A 397 -6.50 -16.50 -39.29
CA LYS A 397 -6.30 -17.96 -39.32
C LYS A 397 -4.84 -18.33 -39.08
N THR A 398 -3.90 -17.63 -39.71
CA THR A 398 -2.47 -17.90 -39.56
C THR A 398 -1.98 -17.58 -38.16
N MET A 399 -2.42 -16.45 -37.59
CA MET A 399 -2.15 -16.11 -36.19
C MET A 399 -2.72 -17.14 -35.22
N ALA A 400 -3.94 -17.63 -35.48
CA ALA A 400 -4.57 -18.65 -34.63
C ALA A 400 -3.82 -19.98 -34.64
N VAL A 401 -3.32 -20.42 -35.80
CA VAL A 401 -2.46 -21.62 -35.90
C VAL A 401 -1.14 -21.40 -35.14
N ALA A 402 -0.48 -20.27 -35.36
CA ALA A 402 0.79 -19.97 -34.70
C ALA A 402 0.65 -19.88 -33.16
N ALA A 403 -0.42 -19.24 -32.67
CA ALA A 403 -0.74 -19.16 -31.24
C ALA A 403 -1.02 -20.54 -30.65
N ASP A 404 -1.78 -21.38 -31.36
CA ASP A 404 -2.12 -22.74 -30.93
C ASP A 404 -0.88 -23.65 -30.83
N ASP A 405 0.01 -23.60 -31.83
CA ASP A 405 1.28 -24.32 -31.83
C ASP A 405 2.21 -23.83 -30.72
N GLY A 406 2.23 -22.53 -30.47
CA GLY A 406 2.93 -21.90 -29.36
C GLY A 406 2.46 -22.43 -28.01
N ALA A 407 1.14 -22.39 -27.77
CA ALA A 407 0.50 -22.91 -26.56
C ALA A 407 0.75 -24.41 -26.35
N LYS A 408 0.70 -25.25 -27.40
CA LYS A 408 0.98 -26.69 -27.29
C LYS A 408 2.39 -26.97 -26.79
N LYS A 409 3.38 -26.20 -27.29
CA LYS A 409 4.80 -26.38 -26.95
C LYS A 409 5.12 -26.08 -25.49
N THR A 410 4.28 -25.32 -24.79
CA THR A 410 4.52 -24.95 -23.39
C THR A 410 4.46 -26.15 -22.44
N SER A 411 3.81 -27.26 -22.84
CA SER A 411 3.82 -28.54 -22.11
C SER A 411 5.22 -29.12 -21.94
N GLN A 412 6.17 -28.75 -22.81
CA GLN A 412 7.55 -29.21 -22.78
C GLN A 412 8.52 -28.14 -22.24
N MET A 413 8.00 -27.01 -21.74
CA MET A 413 8.81 -25.89 -21.27
C MET A 413 8.96 -25.90 -19.76
N LYS A 414 10.12 -25.46 -19.27
CA LYS A 414 10.30 -25.16 -17.85
C LYS A 414 9.71 -23.78 -17.55
N ALA A 415 8.78 -23.72 -16.60
CA ALA A 415 8.26 -22.45 -16.10
C ALA A 415 9.37 -21.59 -15.47
N ARG A 416 9.51 -20.36 -15.95
CA ARG A 416 10.50 -19.38 -15.46
C ARG A 416 9.87 -18.09 -14.96
N ALA A 417 8.57 -17.91 -15.21
CA ALA A 417 7.79 -16.78 -14.74
C ALA A 417 6.42 -17.24 -14.20
N GLY A 418 5.73 -16.33 -13.52
CA GLY A 418 4.40 -16.58 -12.95
C GLY A 418 4.41 -17.59 -11.79
N ARG A 419 3.22 -17.99 -11.34
CA ARG A 419 3.06 -18.91 -10.21
C ARG A 419 3.60 -20.31 -10.49
N ALA A 420 3.54 -20.74 -11.75
CA ALA A 420 4.09 -22.02 -12.19
C ALA A 420 5.61 -22.14 -11.96
N SER A 421 6.34 -21.03 -11.88
CA SER A 421 7.78 -21.04 -11.58
C SER A 421 8.12 -21.48 -10.15
N TYR A 422 7.15 -21.44 -9.23
CA TYR A 422 7.30 -21.90 -7.84
C TYR A 422 7.02 -23.38 -7.65
N VAL A 423 6.50 -24.04 -8.69
CA VAL A 423 6.05 -25.44 -8.64
C VAL A 423 7.13 -26.36 -9.22
N ARG A 424 7.24 -27.58 -8.70
CA ARG A 424 8.19 -28.57 -9.19
C ARG A 424 7.82 -29.02 -10.62
N ALA A 425 8.83 -29.27 -11.45
CA ALA A 425 8.64 -29.52 -12.88
C ALA A 425 7.73 -30.73 -13.18
N GLU A 426 7.69 -31.72 -12.28
CA GLU A 426 6.87 -32.93 -12.44
C GLU A 426 5.36 -32.65 -12.35
N ASN A 427 4.97 -31.50 -11.78
CA ASN A 427 3.57 -31.08 -11.67
C ASN A 427 3.18 -30.07 -12.78
N VAL A 428 4.06 -29.84 -13.74
CA VAL A 428 3.95 -28.80 -14.77
C VAL A 428 4.10 -29.45 -16.15
N THR A 429 3.26 -30.46 -16.42
CA THR A 429 3.35 -31.33 -17.62
C THR A 429 2.38 -30.95 -18.73
N ASP A 430 1.31 -30.24 -18.39
CA ASP A 430 0.31 -29.78 -19.36
C ASP A 430 0.68 -28.41 -19.95
N GLU A 431 -0.10 -27.99 -20.94
CA GLU A 431 0.00 -26.67 -21.54
C GLU A 431 -0.16 -25.55 -20.51
N ASP A 432 0.39 -24.38 -20.81
CA ASP A 432 0.25 -23.21 -19.97
C ASP A 432 -1.15 -22.62 -20.19
N ALA A 433 -1.89 -22.43 -19.10
CA ALA A 433 -3.25 -21.91 -19.15
C ALA A 433 -3.30 -20.51 -19.81
N GLY A 434 -2.32 -19.65 -19.55
CA GLY A 434 -2.23 -18.31 -20.15
C GLY A 434 -1.98 -18.35 -21.66
N ALA A 435 -1.04 -19.20 -22.12
CA ALA A 435 -0.78 -19.42 -23.54
C ALA A 435 -1.99 -20.01 -24.25
N ARG A 436 -2.62 -21.02 -23.65
CA ARG A 436 -3.84 -21.64 -24.18
C ARG A 436 -4.99 -20.64 -24.26
N ALA A 437 -5.14 -19.77 -23.27
CA ALA A 437 -6.16 -18.73 -23.26
C ALA A 437 -6.00 -17.76 -24.45
N VAL A 438 -4.76 -17.31 -24.73
CA VAL A 438 -4.45 -16.50 -25.91
C VAL A 438 -4.75 -17.24 -27.21
N ALA A 439 -4.41 -18.53 -27.30
CA ALA A 439 -4.74 -19.35 -28.47
C ALA A 439 -6.27 -19.45 -28.69
N CYS A 440 -7.06 -19.58 -27.62
CA CYS A 440 -8.53 -19.55 -27.70
C CYS A 440 -9.06 -18.21 -28.22
N VAL A 441 -8.46 -17.08 -27.81
CA VAL A 441 -8.82 -15.74 -28.29
C VAL A 441 -8.56 -15.61 -29.80
N PHE A 442 -7.38 -15.99 -30.29
CA PHE A 442 -7.09 -15.94 -31.72
C PHE A 442 -7.97 -16.89 -32.53
N ARG A 443 -8.23 -18.10 -32.02
CA ARG A 443 -9.16 -19.05 -32.66
C ARG A 443 -10.56 -18.47 -32.76
N ALA A 444 -11.03 -17.76 -31.74
CA ALA A 444 -12.32 -17.08 -31.78
C ALA A 444 -12.33 -15.99 -32.87
N MET A 445 -11.32 -15.12 -32.90
CA MET A 445 -11.18 -14.08 -33.92
C MET A 445 -11.12 -14.65 -35.35
N ALA A 446 -10.44 -15.77 -35.58
CA ALA A 446 -10.41 -16.42 -36.90
C ALA A 446 -11.79 -16.88 -37.41
N ASN A 447 -12.80 -16.96 -36.54
CA ASN A 447 -14.17 -17.31 -36.88
C ASN A 447 -15.12 -16.09 -36.90
N TYR A 448 -14.59 -14.86 -36.96
CA TYR A 448 -15.38 -13.62 -36.89
C TYR A 448 -16.48 -13.50 -37.96
N LYS A 449 -16.29 -14.07 -39.15
CA LYS A 449 -17.24 -13.93 -40.27
C LYS A 449 -18.67 -14.37 -39.95
N GLN A 450 -18.86 -15.29 -39.00
CA GLN A 450 -20.17 -15.74 -38.55
C GLN A 450 -20.96 -14.65 -37.79
N TYR A 451 -20.28 -13.58 -37.38
CA TYR A 451 -20.82 -12.46 -36.60
C TYR A 451 -20.88 -11.16 -37.42
N LEU A 452 -20.58 -11.22 -38.73
CA LEU A 452 -20.84 -10.08 -39.60
C LEU A 452 -22.36 -9.89 -39.77
N PRO A 453 -22.83 -8.64 -39.94
CA PRO A 453 -24.22 -8.41 -40.29
C PRO A 453 -24.56 -9.14 -41.59
N THR A 454 -25.64 -9.92 -41.60
CA THR A 454 -26.24 -10.42 -42.83
C THR A 454 -26.60 -9.23 -43.72
N ALA A 455 -26.15 -9.29 -44.98
CA ALA A 455 -26.36 -8.27 -46.01
C ALA A 455 -27.85 -8.04 -46.32
#